data_AF-A0A535E7P3-F1
#
_entry.id   AF-A0A535E7P3-F1
#
_cell.length_a   1.000
_cell.length_b   1.000
_cell.length_c   1.000
_cell.angle_alpha   90.00
_cell.angle_beta   90.00
_cell.angle_gamma   90.00
#
_symmetry.space_group_name_H-M   'P 1'
#
loop_
_entity.id
_entity.type
_entity.pdbx_description
1 polymer ?
#
loop_
_entity_poly.entity_id
_entity_poly.type
_entity_poly.pdbx_seq_one_letter_code
_entity_poly.pdbx_strand_id
1 'polypeptide(L)' 'MLEVDQQAPDLKLPSSGGEDVRLSEAFARNRATVLAFYVLDFTPG' A
#
# COMPACT_ATOMS: atom_id res chain seq x y z
N MET A 1 6.17 8.90 11.10
CA MET A 1 7.19 8.26 10.23
C MET A 1 7.31 6.83 10.69
N LEU A 2 7.32 5.86 9.78
CA LEU A 2 7.64 4.47 10.14
C LEU A 2 9.16 4.35 10.20
N GLU A 3 9.67 3.76 11.28
CA GLU A 3 11.09 3.45 11.38
C GLU A 3 11.40 2.11 10.71
N VAL A 4 12.66 1.91 10.33
CA VAL A 4 13.13 0.60 9.84
C VAL A 4 12.86 -0.47 10.91
N ASP A 5 12.54 -1.68 10.46
CA ASP A 5 12.14 -2.83 11.29
C ASP A 5 10.80 -2.69 12.05
N GLN A 6 10.08 -1.56 11.89
CA GLN A 6 8.70 -1.48 12.37
C GLN A 6 7.73 -2.13 11.39
N GLN A 7 6.78 -2.89 11.92
CA GLN A 7 5.67 -3.41 11.13
C GLN A 7 4.84 -2.24 10.57
N ALA A 8 4.63 -2.26 9.25
CA ALA A 8 3.76 -1.30 8.59
C ALA A 8 2.31 -1.43 9.11
N PRO A 9 1.55 -0.32 9.21
CA PRO A 9 0.17 -0.35 9.63
C PRO A 9 -0.68 -1.14 8.63
N ASP A 10 -1.60 -1.93 9.14
CA ASP A 10 -2.50 -2.72 8.31
C ASP A 10 -3.70 -1.88 7.86
N LEU A 11 -3.50 -1.10 6.80
CA LEU A 11 -4.51 -0.21 6.25
C LEU A 11 -5.51 -0.98 5.38
N LYS A 12 -6.78 -0.54 5.43
CA LYS A 12 -7.81 -0.91 4.47
C LYS A 12 -7.93 0.21 3.45
N LEU A 13 -7.65 -0.09 2.18
CA LEU A 13 -7.61 0.89 1.10
C LEU A 13 -8.59 0.48 -0.01
N PRO A 14 -9.28 1.43 -0.65
CA PRO A 14 -10.07 1.13 -1.84
C PRO A 14 -9.14 0.69 -2.98
N SER A 15 -9.55 -0.33 -3.74
CA SER A 15 -8.84 -0.77 -4.95
C SER A 15 -9.52 -0.23 -6.21
N SER A 16 -8.79 -0.24 -7.34
CA SER A 16 -9.37 0.04 -8.66
C SER A 16 -10.37 -1.03 -9.13
N GLY A 17 -10.40 -2.21 -8.48
CA GLY A 17 -11.37 -3.28 -8.72
C GLY A 17 -12.74 -3.03 -8.06
N GLY A 18 -12.82 -2.06 -7.16
CA GLY A 18 -14.04 -1.70 -6.44
C GLY A 18 -14.23 -2.45 -5.11
N GLU A 19 -13.42 -3.48 -4.84
CA GLU A 19 -13.29 -4.04 -3.50
C GLU A 19 -12.24 -3.30 -2.65
N ASP A 20 -12.44 -3.30 -1.35
CA ASP A 20 -11.42 -2.85 -0.42
C ASP A 20 -10.32 -3.91 -0.28
N VAL A 21 -9.08 -3.47 -0.29
CA VAL A 21 -7.89 -4.31 -0.06
C VAL A 21 -7.28 -3.99 1.30
N ARG A 22 -6.93 -5.03 2.05
CA ARG A 22 -6.15 -4.93 3.27
C ARG A 22 -4.67 -5.13 2.96
N LEU A 23 -3.80 -4.21 3.41
CA LEU A 23 -2.38 -4.23 3.06
C LEU A 23 -1.70 -5.55 3.47
N SER A 24 -1.94 -6.05 4.68
CA SER A 24 -1.36 -7.33 5.12
C SER A 24 -1.66 -8.50 4.18
N GLU A 25 -2.86 -8.55 3.59
CA GLU A 25 -3.24 -9.59 2.62
C GLU A 25 -2.47 -9.44 1.30
N ALA A 26 -2.30 -8.21 0.82
CA ALA A 26 -1.53 -7.92 -0.39
C ALA A 26 -0.04 -8.29 -0.21
N PHE A 27 0.53 -7.99 0.96
CA PHE A 27 1.93 -8.28 1.27
C PHE A 27 2.16 -9.77 1.54
N ALA A 28 1.22 -10.47 2.19
CA ALA A 28 1.36 -11.91 2.44
C ALA A 28 1.40 -12.74 1.15
N ARG A 29 0.76 -12.26 0.07
CA ARG A 29 0.75 -12.92 -1.24
C ARG A 29 2.04 -12.70 -2.05
N ASN A 30 2.90 -11.76 -1.63
CA ASN A 30 4.05 -11.30 -2.42
C ASN A 30 5.34 -11.27 -1.58
N ARG A 31 6.40 -11.94 -2.04
CA ARG A 31 7.66 -12.07 -1.29
C ARG A 31 8.36 -10.73 -1.02
N ALA A 32 8.26 -9.78 -1.94
CA ALA A 32 8.80 -8.44 -1.80
C ALA A 32 7.78 -7.45 -2.37
N THR A 33 7.36 -6.48 -1.56
CA THR A 33 6.29 -5.54 -1.90
C THR A 33 6.76 -4.13 -1.61
N VAL A 34 6.52 -3.21 -2.55
CA VAL A 34 6.76 -1.78 -2.38
C VAL A 34 5.41 -1.08 -2.40
N LEU A 35 5.11 -0.31 -1.35
CA LEU A 35 3.97 0.58 -1.31
C LEU A 35 4.48 2.01 -1.53
N ALA A 36 3.99 2.64 -2.60
CA ALA A 36 4.33 4.01 -2.95
C ALA A 36 3.08 4.89 -2.84
N PHE A 37 3.26 6.10 -2.31
CA PHE A 37 2.23 7.12 -2.25
C PHE A 37 2.57 8.23 -3.24
N TYR A 38 1.56 8.73 -3.94
CA TYR A 38 1.66 9.89 -4.80
C TYR A 38 0.43 10.79 -4.57
N VAL A 39 0.55 12.07 -4.92
CA VAL A 39 -0.45 13.08 -4.51
C VAL A 39 -1.68 13.05 -5.41
N LEU A 40 -1.46 13.08 -6.73
CA LEU A 40 -2.54 13.14 -7.72
C LEU A 40 -2.16 12.32 -8.95
N ASP A 41 -3.17 11.72 -9.58
CA ASP A 41 -3.01 11.12 -10.90
C ASP A 41 -2.69 12.20 -11.94
N PHE A 42 -1.94 11.81 -12.98
CA PHE A 42 -1.64 12.64 -14.15
C PHE A 42 -0.88 13.96 -13.87
N THR A 43 -0.24 14.11 -12.72
CA THR A 43 0.66 15.24 -12.46
C THR A 43 2.09 14.91 -12.88
N PRO A 44 2.72 15.74 -13.74
CA PRO A 44 4.15 15.58 -14.03
C PRO A 44 4.97 15.87 -12.76
N GLY A 45 5.99 15.04 -12.54
CA GLY A 45 6.93 15.16 -11.43
C GLY A 45 8.05 16.17 -11.70
#